data_AF-A0AA40EE53-F1
#
_entry.id   AF-A0AA40EE53-F1
#
_cell.length_a   1.000
_cell.length_b   1.000
_cell.length_c   1.000
_cell.angle_alpha   90.00
_cell.angle_beta   90.00
_cell.angle_gamma   90.00
#
_symmetry.space_group_name_H-M   'P 1'
#
loop_
_entity.id
_entity.type
_entity.pdbx_description
1 polymer ?
#
loop_
_entity_poly.entity_id
_entity_poly.type
_entity_poly.pdbx_seq_one_letter_code
_entity_poly.pdbx_strand_id
1 'polypeptide(L)'
;MAPPAGLPAKVVVVPPSQTLYITNLPSAKIKKDDLRTALYMLFSTYGPVLDVVSLKTFKMRGQAHIVYRDVQTATQAMRALNGFDFLGRGMVPLSF
;
A
#
# COMPACT_ATOMS: atom_id res chain seq x y z
N MET A 1 0.34 -35.76 16.74
CA MET A 1 0.57 -34.32 17.02
C MET A 1 0.81 -33.65 15.68
N ALA A 2 -0.24 -33.05 15.09
CA ALA A 2 -0.17 -32.43 13.77
C ALA A 2 0.55 -31.06 13.86
N PRO A 3 1.35 -30.66 12.86
CA PRO A 3 1.95 -29.33 12.83
C PRO A 3 0.84 -28.27 12.68
N PRO A 4 0.93 -27.11 13.34
CA PRO A 4 -0.05 -26.05 13.18
C PRO A 4 -0.04 -25.54 11.73
N ALA A 5 -1.18 -25.69 11.07
CA ALA A 5 -1.47 -25.12 9.76
C ALA A 5 -1.56 -23.60 9.87
N GLY A 6 -0.93 -22.90 8.93
CA GLY A 6 -1.17 -21.47 8.69
C GLY A 6 0.10 -20.63 8.54
N LEU A 7 0.93 -20.94 7.56
CA LEU A 7 1.85 -19.93 7.02
C LEU A 7 0.97 -18.77 6.48
N PRO A 8 1.08 -17.54 7.01
CA PRO A 8 0.37 -16.42 6.41
C PRO A 8 0.89 -16.21 4.99
N ALA A 9 -0.05 -15.99 4.08
CA ALA A 9 0.12 -15.82 2.64
C ALA A 9 1.48 -15.22 2.27
N LYS A 10 2.32 -16.03 1.59
CA LYS A 10 3.60 -15.68 0.95
C LYS A 10 4.13 -14.30 1.34
N VAL A 11 4.96 -14.24 2.38
CA VAL A 11 5.93 -13.15 2.52
C VAL A 11 6.87 -13.28 1.33
N VAL A 12 6.47 -12.75 0.17
CA VAL A 12 7.38 -12.53 -0.93
C VAL A 12 8.37 -11.53 -0.37
N VAL A 13 9.59 -11.98 -0.10
CA VAL A 13 10.71 -11.11 0.25
C VAL A 13 11.04 -10.37 -1.02
N VAL A 14 10.25 -9.34 -1.31
CA VAL A 14 10.53 -8.44 -2.42
C VAL A 14 11.68 -7.53 -1.98
N PRO A 15 12.67 -7.26 -2.84
CA PRO A 15 13.73 -6.30 -2.53
C PRO A 15 13.15 -5.02 -1.94
N PRO A 16 13.80 -4.43 -0.93
CA PRO A 16 13.27 -3.23 -0.34
C PRO A 16 13.41 -2.09 -1.37
N SER A 17 12.28 -1.54 -1.82
CA SER A 17 12.21 -0.46 -2.81
C SER A 17 11.65 0.82 -2.20
N GLN A 18 12.00 1.95 -2.82
CA GLN A 18 11.46 3.26 -2.44
C GLN A 18 9.97 3.39 -2.79
N THR A 19 9.48 2.58 -3.74
CA THR A 19 8.11 2.63 -4.22
C THR A 19 7.30 1.47 -3.67
N LEU A 20 6.20 1.79 -3.00
CA LEU A 20 5.20 0.83 -2.55
C LEU A 20 4.03 0.78 -3.51
N TYR A 21 3.61 -0.43 -3.84
CA TYR A 21 2.40 -0.71 -4.59
C TYR A 21 1.28 -1.09 -3.65
N ILE A 22 0.12 -0.48 -3.81
CA ILE A 22 -1.04 -0.76 -2.98
C ILE A 22 -2.14 -1.27 -3.89
N THR A 23 -2.71 -2.41 -3.52
CA THR A 23 -3.89 -2.98 -4.19
C THR A 23 -5.10 -2.96 -3.28
N ASN A 24 -6.26 -3.28 -3.85
CA ASN A 24 -7.54 -3.38 -3.16
C ASN A 24 -8.11 -2.03 -2.64
N LEU A 25 -7.71 -0.91 -3.26
CA LEU A 25 -8.18 0.42 -2.84
C LEU A 25 -9.64 0.72 -3.27
N PRO A 26 -10.43 1.43 -2.45
CA PRO A 26 -11.81 1.84 -2.74
C PRO A 26 -11.89 3.01 -3.74
N SER A 27 -11.48 2.76 -4.99
CA SER A 27 -11.54 3.71 -6.11
C SER A 27 -12.95 3.92 -6.70
N ALA A 28 -13.93 3.12 -6.27
CA ALA A 28 -15.29 3.14 -6.79
C ALA A 28 -16.11 4.34 -6.33
N LYS A 29 -15.98 4.70 -5.06
CA LYS A 29 -16.79 5.72 -4.40
C LYS A 29 -16.03 7.03 -4.17
N ILE A 30 -14.70 7.00 -4.22
CA ILE A 30 -13.83 8.14 -3.92
C ILE A 30 -13.23 8.75 -5.17
N LYS A 31 -13.06 10.07 -5.23
CA LYS A 31 -12.40 10.79 -6.35
C LYS A 31 -10.89 10.51 -6.36
N LYS A 32 -10.24 10.68 -7.52
CA LYS A 32 -8.80 10.41 -7.67
C LYS A 32 -7.97 11.30 -6.74
N ASP A 33 -8.29 12.59 -6.70
CA ASP A 33 -7.64 13.57 -5.84
C ASP A 33 -7.83 13.24 -4.36
N ASP A 34 -9.05 12.95 -3.92
CA ASP A 34 -9.33 12.50 -2.55
C ASP A 34 -8.51 11.27 -2.16
N LEU A 35 -8.46 10.26 -3.04
CA LEU A 35 -7.66 9.05 -2.80
C LEU A 35 -6.19 9.39 -2.66
N ARG A 36 -5.67 10.24 -3.55
CA ARG A 36 -4.26 10.66 -3.55
C ARG A 36 -3.93 11.41 -2.26
N THR A 37 -4.77 12.35 -1.85
CA THR A 37 -4.60 13.13 -0.62
C THR A 37 -4.68 12.23 0.61
N ALA A 38 -5.67 11.34 0.69
CA ALA A 38 -5.81 10.42 1.82
C ALA A 38 -4.62 9.46 1.95
N LEU A 39 -4.15 8.90 0.82
CA LEU A 39 -2.94 8.08 0.80
C LEU A 39 -1.72 8.92 1.20
N TYR A 40 -1.56 10.11 0.65
CA TYR A 40 -0.45 10.99 1.01
C TYR A 40 -0.43 11.28 2.52
N MET A 41 -1.58 11.65 3.10
CA MET A 41 -1.70 11.93 4.54
C MET A 41 -1.36 10.70 5.39
N LEU A 42 -1.86 9.52 5.02
CA LEU A 42 -1.58 8.28 5.75
C LEU A 42 -0.10 7.89 5.67
N PHE A 43 0.46 7.89 4.46
CA PHE A 43 1.84 7.45 4.21
C PHE A 43 2.87 8.49 4.72
N SER A 44 2.50 9.77 4.76
CA SER A 44 3.34 10.84 5.31
C SER A 44 3.58 10.70 6.83
N THR A 45 2.80 9.88 7.54
CA THR A 45 3.04 9.62 8.98
C THR A 45 4.29 8.78 9.24
N TYR A 46 4.70 7.95 8.27
CA TYR A 46 5.90 7.11 8.37
C TYR A 46 7.15 7.84 7.89
N GLY A 47 7.00 8.77 6.94
CA GLY A 47 8.08 9.61 6.49
C GLY A 47 7.77 10.37 5.20
N PRO A 48 8.78 11.07 4.63
CA PRO A 48 8.56 11.98 3.50
C PRO A 48 8.22 11.22 2.21
N VAL A 49 6.96 11.35 1.79
CA VAL A 49 6.46 10.86 0.50
C VAL A 49 6.84 11.84 -0.61
N LEU A 50 7.50 11.35 -1.64
CA LEU A 50 7.90 12.13 -2.83
C LEU A 50 6.72 12.30 -3.78
N ASP A 51 6.02 11.20 -4.09
CA ASP A 51 4.87 11.25 -4.99
C ASP A 51 3.88 10.12 -4.72
N VAL A 52 2.62 10.36 -5.07
CA VAL A 52 1.52 9.39 -4.99
C VAL A 52 0.86 9.30 -6.36
N VAL A 53 1.02 8.16 -7.02
CA VAL A 53 0.42 7.88 -8.33
C VAL A 53 -0.80 6.99 -8.11
N SER A 54 -1.99 7.52 -8.35
CA SER A 54 -3.24 6.76 -8.35
C SER A 54 -3.98 6.94 -9.68
N LEU A 55 -4.42 5.83 -10.27
CA LEU A 55 -5.10 5.81 -11.56
C LEU A 55 -6.50 5.18 -11.40
N LYS A 56 -7.48 5.76 -12.09
CA LYS A 56 -8.87 5.28 -12.11
C LYS A 56 -9.24 4.52 -13.38
N THR A 57 -8.29 4.30 -14.27
CA THR A 57 -8.49 3.55 -15.51
C THR A 57 -8.99 2.14 -15.20
N PHE A 58 -9.79 1.54 -16.08
CA PHE A 58 -10.41 0.22 -15.88
C PHE A 58 -9.42 -0.86 -15.41
N LYS A 59 -8.18 -0.82 -15.92
CA LYS A 59 -7.08 -1.74 -15.53
C LYS A 59 -6.35 -1.38 -14.23
N MET A 60 -6.34 -0.11 -13.82
CA MET A 60 -5.56 0.39 -12.65
C MET A 60 -6.45 0.85 -11.49
N ARG A 61 -7.76 0.73 -11.64
CA ARG A 61 -8.74 1.09 -10.63
C ARG A 61 -8.51 0.24 -9.39
N GLY A 62 -8.29 0.90 -8.25
CA GLY A 62 -8.04 0.23 -6.97
C GLY A 62 -6.56 -0.09 -6.73
N GLN A 63 -5.67 0.51 -7.52
CA GLN A 63 -4.24 0.40 -7.40
C GLN A 63 -3.61 1.79 -7.21
N ALA A 64 -2.53 1.86 -6.44
CA ALA A 64 -1.74 3.07 -6.29
C ALA A 64 -0.26 2.75 -6.09
N HIS A 65 0.61 3.69 -6.45
CA HIS A 65 2.03 3.66 -6.13
C HIS A 65 2.36 4.84 -5.21
N ILE A 66 3.04 4.56 -4.10
CA ILE A 66 3.58 5.56 -3.16
C ILE A 66 5.08 5.54 -3.30
N VAL A 67 5.66 6.67 -3.71
CA VAL A 67 7.11 6.82 -3.82
C VAL A 67 7.61 7.54 -2.58
N TYR A 68 8.46 6.87 -1.80
CA TYR A 68 9.14 7.47 -0.66
C TYR A 68 10.52 7.97 -1.03
N ARG A 69 11.05 8.91 -0.22
CA ARG A 69 12.45 9.30 -0.32
C ARG A 69 13.41 8.18 0.07
N ASP A 70 13.05 7.36 1.04
CA ASP A 70 13.91 6.32 1.60
C ASP A 70 13.26 4.93 1.58
N VAL A 71 14.07 3.91 1.30
CA VAL A 71 13.68 2.49 1.24
C VAL A 71 13.27 1.95 2.61
N GLN A 72 13.91 2.40 3.69
CA GLN A 72 13.61 2.01 5.06
C GLN A 72 12.20 2.45 5.43
N THR A 73 11.85 3.71 5.11
CA THR A 73 10.52 4.27 5.34
C THR A 73 9.45 3.48 4.58
N ALA A 74 9.69 3.17 3.30
CA ALA A 74 8.79 2.35 2.51
C ALA A 74 8.58 0.96 3.15
N THR A 75 9.66 0.31 3.58
CA THR A 75 9.59 -0.99 4.24
C THR A 75 8.80 -0.94 5.55
N GLN A 76 9.00 0.11 6.35
CA GLN A 76 8.27 0.32 7.60
C GLN A 76 6.77 0.54 7.36
N ALA A 77 6.42 1.44 6.43
CA ALA A 77 5.05 1.73 6.06
C ALA A 77 4.33 0.49 5.51
N MET A 78 5.00 -0.30 4.66
CA MET A 78 4.44 -1.55 4.14
C MET A 78 4.08 -2.51 5.27
N ARG A 79 5.00 -2.74 6.22
CA ARG A 79 4.74 -3.66 7.35
C ARG A 79 3.63 -3.16 8.26
N ALA A 80 3.59 -1.85 8.52
CA ALA A 80 2.59 -1.24 9.39
C ALA A 80 1.19 -1.19 8.76
N LEU A 81 1.12 -1.00 7.44
CA LEU A 81 -0.14 -0.88 6.70
C LEU A 81 -0.59 -2.20 6.06
N ASN A 82 0.16 -3.29 6.26
CA ASN A 82 -0.22 -4.60 5.74
C ASN A 82 -1.47 -5.12 6.45
N GLY A 83 -2.59 -5.21 5.74
CA GLY A 83 -3.88 -5.56 6.33
C GLY A 83 -4.56 -4.40 7.06
N PHE A 84 -4.09 -3.16 6.90
CA PHE A 84 -4.76 -1.99 7.46
C PHE A 84 -6.08 -1.73 6.74
N ASP A 85 -7.13 -1.49 7.50
CA ASP A 85 -8.44 -1.16 6.95
C ASP A 85 -8.50 0.31 6.53
N PHE A 86 -8.56 0.54 5.22
CA PHE A 86 -8.63 1.86 4.64
C PHE A 86 -10.00 2.08 4.04
N LEU A 87 -10.77 2.94 4.70
CA LEU A 87 -12.11 3.35 4.27
C LEU A 87 -13.06 2.15 4.09
N GLY A 88 -12.96 1.14 4.97
CA GLY A 88 -13.78 -0.07 4.93
C GLY A 88 -13.26 -1.16 3.99
N ARG A 89 -12.01 -1.06 3.52
CA ARG A 89 -11.33 -2.10 2.73
C ARG A 89 -9.92 -2.33 3.24
N GLY A 90 -9.60 -3.59 3.56
CA GLY A 90 -8.23 -4.01 3.86
C GLY A 90 -7.29 -3.76 2.69
N MET A 91 -6.33 -2.86 2.86
CA MET A 91 -5.29 -2.59 1.86
C MET A 91 -4.23 -3.69 1.90
N VAL A 92 -3.67 -3.99 0.72
CA VAL A 92 -2.51 -4.88 0.62
C VAL A 92 -1.36 -4.11 -0.02
N PRO A 93 -0.47 -3.50 0.79
CA PRO A 93 0.76 -2.89 0.32
C PRO A 93 1.81 -3.97 0.01
N LEU A 94 2.41 -3.89 -1.17
CA LEU A 94 3.48 -4.73 -1.69
C LEU A 94 4.66 -3.82 -2.07
N SER A 95 5.90 -4.19 -1.74
CA SER A 95 7.09 -3.55 -2.35
C SER A 95 7.36 -4.22 -3.70
N PHE A 96 8.00 -3.51 -4.62
CA PHE A 96 8.63 -4.09 -5.82
C PHE A 96 10.10 -4.35 -5.60
#